data_AF-A0A2U3YTR5-F1
#
_entry.id   AF-A0A2U3YTR5-F1
#
_cell.length_a   1.000
_cell.length_b   1.000
_cell.length_c   1.000
_cell.angle_alpha   90.00
_cell.angle_beta   90.00
_cell.angle_gamma   90.00
#
_symmetry.space_group_name_H-M   'P 1'
#
loop_
_entity.id
_entity.type
_entity.pdbx_description
1 polymer ?
#
loop_
_entity_poly.entity_id
_entity_poly.type
_entity_poly.pdbx_seq_one_letter_code
_entity_poly.pdbx_strand_id
1 'polypeptide(L)'
;MPLHWKPGLQLLLLLGPLGPFSPGARAGPAQTEDAVELRFSTERPVHLVSPAFLSFTIDANLATDPRFLTFLGSPKLRTLARGLSPAYLRFGGTKTDFLIFDPQKEPTFEERSYWQSQVNQDMCKSGSIPSDVEKRLQLEWPFQEQLLLREQYQKKFKNSTYSSKR
;
A
#
# COMPACT_ATOMS: atom_id res chain seq x y z
N MET A 1 8.21 -31.69 -47.05
CA MET A 1 7.26 -31.27 -48.11
C MET A 1 7.79 -29.99 -48.75
N PRO A 2 8.49 -30.08 -49.88
CA PRO A 2 8.79 -28.94 -50.75
C PRO A 2 7.77 -28.87 -51.90
N LEU A 3 7.51 -27.66 -52.44
CA LEU A 3 6.89 -27.30 -53.74
C LEU A 3 6.24 -25.92 -53.53
N HIS A 4 6.93 -24.81 -53.77
CA HIS A 4 7.10 -24.14 -55.07
C HIS A 4 5.81 -24.02 -55.89
N TRP A 5 5.26 -22.80 -55.97
CA TRP A 5 4.31 -22.40 -57.01
C TRP A 5 4.56 -20.94 -57.41
N LYS A 6 5.01 -20.73 -58.65
CA LYS A 6 4.82 -19.52 -59.45
C LYS A 6 4.16 -19.98 -60.76
N PRO A 7 3.17 -19.25 -61.29
CA PRO A 7 3.41 -18.31 -62.40
C PRO A 7 2.54 -17.04 -62.24
N GLY A 8 2.72 -15.88 -62.88
CA GLY A 8 3.31 -15.52 -64.17
C GLY A 8 2.20 -15.14 -65.18
N LEU A 9 1.92 -13.84 -65.37
CA LEU A 9 1.43 -13.13 -66.59
C LEU A 9 1.15 -11.64 -66.22
N GLN A 10 1.96 -10.64 -66.63
CA GLN A 10 1.80 -9.75 -67.82
C GLN A 10 0.34 -9.33 -68.09
N LEU A 11 -0.05 -8.05 -68.18
CA LEU A 11 0.34 -6.97 -69.10
C LEU A 11 -0.50 -5.71 -68.68
N LEU A 12 -0.02 -4.47 -68.59
CA LEU A 12 0.04 -3.49 -69.69
C LEU A 12 0.72 -2.19 -69.22
N LEU A 13 1.61 -1.69 -70.06
CA LEU A 13 2.13 -0.32 -70.09
C LEU A 13 1.02 0.66 -70.44
N LEU A 14 0.92 1.79 -69.73
CA LEU A 14 0.55 3.08 -70.33
C LEU A 14 1.35 4.21 -69.69
N LEU A 15 2.18 4.84 -70.54
CA LEU A 15 2.85 6.11 -70.33
C LEU A 15 1.85 7.22 -69.95
N GLY A 16 2.18 8.00 -68.93
CA GLY A 16 1.60 9.31 -68.64
C GLY A 16 2.72 10.27 -68.20
N PRO A 17 2.66 11.57 -68.54
CA PRO A 17 3.83 12.44 -68.63
C PRO A 17 4.42 12.80 -67.27
N LEU A 18 5.73 13.07 -67.26
CA LEU A 18 6.46 13.71 -66.18
C LEU A 18 5.81 15.06 -65.83
N GLY A 19 4.92 15.04 -64.84
CA GLY A 19 4.48 16.24 -64.14
C GLY A 19 5.55 16.67 -63.13
N PRO A 20 5.81 17.98 -62.96
CA PRO A 20 6.86 18.46 -62.08
C PRO A 20 6.59 18.01 -60.65
N PHE A 21 7.67 17.62 -59.97
CA PHE A 21 7.73 17.33 -58.55
C PHE A 21 7.05 18.46 -57.76
N SER A 22 5.81 18.24 -57.33
CA SER A 22 5.32 18.92 -56.14
C SER A 22 6.15 18.37 -54.97
N PRO A 23 6.90 19.20 -54.24
CA PRO A 23 7.44 18.76 -52.96
C PRO A 23 6.20 18.41 -52.15
N GLY A 24 6.01 17.12 -51.84
CA GLY A 24 5.03 16.72 -50.85
C GLY A 24 5.31 17.59 -49.65
N ALA A 25 4.37 18.47 -49.32
CA ALA A 25 4.36 19.17 -48.06
C ALA A 25 4.39 18.05 -47.02
N ARG A 26 5.58 17.79 -46.50
CA ARG A 26 5.78 16.88 -45.38
C ARG A 26 4.93 17.54 -44.32
N ALA A 27 3.75 16.97 -44.06
CA ALA A 27 2.98 17.33 -42.88
C ALA A 27 3.97 17.10 -41.74
N GLY A 28 4.53 18.21 -41.24
CA GLY A 28 5.32 18.17 -40.02
C GLY A 28 4.46 17.49 -38.98
N PRO A 29 5.05 16.70 -38.06
CA PRO A 29 4.26 16.12 -36.98
C PRO A 29 3.43 17.28 -36.40
N ALA A 30 2.11 17.10 -36.42
CA ALA A 30 1.20 18.07 -35.83
C ALA A 30 1.78 18.41 -34.46
N GLN A 31 2.12 19.69 -34.25
CA GLN A 31 2.66 20.12 -32.97
C GLN A 31 1.56 19.82 -31.94
N THR A 32 1.71 18.71 -31.22
CA THR A 32 0.93 18.42 -30.05
C THR A 32 1.33 19.47 -29.02
N GLU A 33 0.44 20.44 -28.77
CA GLU A 33 0.66 21.58 -27.87
C GLU A 33 0.91 21.18 -26.41
N ASP A 34 0.85 19.89 -26.10
CA ASP A 34 1.10 19.31 -24.77
C ASP A 34 2.56 18.90 -24.53
N ALA A 35 3.51 19.33 -25.37
CA ALA A 35 4.92 19.01 -25.19
C ALA A 35 5.58 19.90 -24.13
N VAL A 36 6.17 19.28 -23.09
CA VAL A 36 6.91 19.97 -22.02
C VAL A 36 8.37 19.55 -22.03
N GLU A 37 9.28 20.53 -22.03
CA GLU A 37 10.72 20.30 -21.87
C GLU A 37 11.07 20.12 -20.38
N LEU A 38 11.75 19.02 -20.06
CA LEU A 38 12.26 18.76 -18.72
C LEU A 38 13.79 18.94 -18.69
N ARG A 39 14.29 19.66 -17.67
CA ARG A 39 15.72 19.82 -17.42
C ARG A 39 16.15 19.03 -16.19
N PHE A 40 17.14 18.18 -16.37
CA PHE A 40 17.65 17.29 -15.33
C PHE A 40 19.03 17.78 -14.89
N SER A 41 19.25 17.87 -13.58
CA SER A 41 20.57 18.08 -12.98
C SER A 41 20.95 16.79 -12.24
N THR A 42 22.04 16.17 -12.69
CA THR A 42 22.49 14.84 -12.22
C THR A 42 23.97 14.82 -11.84
N GLU A 43 24.62 15.98 -11.80
CA GLU A 43 26.07 16.13 -11.55
C GLU A 43 26.45 15.72 -10.13
N ARG A 44 25.52 15.87 -9.17
CA ARG A 44 25.68 15.45 -7.78
C ARG A 44 24.34 15.19 -7.09
N PRO A 45 24.28 14.28 -6.11
CA PRO A 45 23.10 14.14 -5.26
C PRO A 45 22.79 15.46 -4.55
N VAL A 46 21.52 15.89 -4.57
CA VAL A 46 21.07 17.08 -3.81
C VAL A 46 20.95 16.74 -2.32
N HIS A 47 20.34 15.59 -2.02
CA HIS A 47 20.21 15.04 -0.68
C HIS A 47 20.37 13.52 -0.71
N LEU A 48 20.86 12.96 0.39
CA LEU A 48 20.81 11.53 0.65
C LEU A 48 19.65 11.27 1.61
N VAL A 49 18.66 10.51 1.16
CA VAL A 49 17.54 10.09 2.01
C VAL A 49 17.81 8.73 2.64
N SER A 50 17.15 8.45 3.75
CA SER A 50 17.18 7.11 4.37
C SER A 50 16.63 6.06 3.41
N PRO A 51 17.13 4.80 3.43
CA PRO A 51 16.44 3.68 2.79
C PRO A 51 14.98 3.56 3.24
N ALA A 52 14.68 3.95 4.48
CA ALA A 52 13.34 4.00 5.06
C ALA A 52 12.62 5.35 4.83
N PHE A 53 12.92 6.06 3.73
CA PHE A 53 12.33 7.37 3.45
C PHE A 53 10.80 7.34 3.47
N LEU A 54 10.20 6.34 2.82
CA LEU A 54 8.76 6.10 2.88
C LEU A 54 8.45 5.21 4.09
N SER A 55 8.24 5.87 5.24
CA SER A 55 7.82 5.23 6.49
C SER A 55 6.33 5.47 6.78
N PHE A 56 5.75 4.74 7.72
CA PHE A 56 4.32 4.80 8.00
C PHE A 56 3.98 4.71 9.49
N THR A 57 2.71 4.91 9.81
CA THR A 57 2.22 5.02 11.18
C THR A 57 1.04 4.08 11.44
N ILE A 58 0.89 3.66 12.69
CA ILE A 58 -0.38 3.16 13.23
C ILE A 58 -0.79 4.14 14.34
N ASP A 59 -2.00 4.66 14.26
CA ASP A 59 -2.46 5.65 15.24
C ASP A 59 -2.59 4.98 16.63
N ALA A 60 -2.08 5.66 17.66
CA ALA A 60 -2.18 5.23 19.05
C ALA A 60 -3.63 5.00 19.51
N ASN A 61 -4.60 5.63 18.84
CA ASN A 61 -6.02 5.43 19.11
C ASN A 61 -6.51 3.99 18.87
N LEU A 62 -5.77 3.16 18.12
CA LEU A 62 -6.07 1.73 17.97
C LEU A 62 -6.00 0.99 19.31
N ALA A 63 -5.19 1.48 20.25
CA ALA A 63 -5.09 0.95 21.61
C ALA A 63 -6.13 1.53 22.59
N THR A 64 -7.07 2.37 22.11
CA THR A 64 -8.18 2.87 22.95
C THR A 64 -9.00 1.70 23.50
N ASP A 65 -9.27 0.72 22.64
CA ASP A 65 -9.72 -0.63 23.00
C ASP A 65 -8.65 -1.61 22.50
N PRO A 66 -7.82 -2.18 23.39
CA PRO A 66 -6.63 -2.94 23.01
C PRO A 66 -6.95 -4.23 22.24
N ARG A 67 -8.20 -4.71 22.27
CA ARG A 67 -8.66 -5.88 21.48
C ARG A 67 -8.34 -5.73 20.00
N PHE A 68 -8.46 -4.51 19.46
CA PHE A 68 -8.26 -4.23 18.03
C PHE A 68 -6.78 -4.23 17.62
N LEU A 69 -5.83 -4.19 18.55
CA LEU A 69 -4.41 -4.43 18.25
C LEU A 69 -4.18 -5.85 17.70
N THR A 70 -5.09 -6.79 18.01
CA THR A 70 -5.07 -8.16 17.46
C THR A 70 -5.11 -8.16 15.92
N PHE A 71 -5.70 -7.15 15.26
CA PHE A 71 -5.67 -7.04 13.80
C PHE A 71 -4.26 -7.04 13.22
N LEU A 72 -3.28 -6.52 13.96
CA LEU A 72 -1.88 -6.50 13.54
C LEU A 72 -1.27 -7.91 13.41
N GLY A 73 -1.92 -8.94 13.95
CA GLY A 73 -1.59 -10.35 13.75
C GLY A 73 -2.00 -10.92 12.38
N SER A 74 -2.73 -10.16 11.55
CA SER A 74 -3.21 -10.63 10.25
C SER A 74 -2.05 -10.91 9.28
N PRO A 75 -1.98 -12.12 8.68
CA PRO A 75 -0.98 -12.41 7.64
C PRO A 75 -1.08 -11.47 6.44
N LYS A 76 -2.28 -11.00 6.11
CA LYS A 76 -2.51 -10.04 5.02
C LYS A 76 -1.84 -8.71 5.33
N LEU A 77 -2.05 -8.15 6.52
CA LEU A 77 -1.40 -6.90 6.93
C LEU A 77 0.12 -7.05 7.01
N ARG A 78 0.60 -8.20 7.51
CA ARG A 78 2.04 -8.49 7.54
C ARG A 78 2.66 -8.51 6.13
N THR A 79 1.99 -9.12 5.15
CA THR A 79 2.46 -9.12 3.75
C THR A 79 2.48 -7.71 3.17
N LEU A 80 1.43 -6.92 3.39
CA LEU A 80 1.37 -5.53 2.93
C LEU A 80 2.48 -4.67 3.57
N ALA A 81 2.67 -4.77 4.89
CA ALA A 81 3.72 -4.05 5.60
C ALA A 81 5.13 -4.45 5.14
N ARG A 82 5.37 -5.73 4.85
CA ARG A 82 6.65 -6.21 4.27
C ARG A 82 6.94 -5.58 2.91
N GLY A 83 5.91 -5.30 2.10
CA GLY A 83 6.06 -4.61 0.82
C GLY A 83 6.57 -3.18 0.94
N LEU A 84 6.47 -2.57 2.12
CA LEU A 84 7.02 -1.25 2.42
C LEU A 84 8.40 -1.30 3.07
N SER A 85 8.95 -2.49 3.33
CA SER A 85 10.27 -2.64 3.93
C SER A 85 11.38 -2.24 2.94
N PRO A 86 12.42 -1.50 3.37
CA PRO A 86 12.64 -0.98 4.71
C PRO A 86 11.78 0.27 5.01
N ALA A 87 11.18 0.31 6.20
CA ALA A 87 10.38 1.45 6.69
C ALA A 87 10.41 1.50 8.22
N TYR A 88 10.33 2.70 8.79
CA TYR A 88 9.94 2.87 10.19
C TYR A 88 8.43 2.69 10.32
N LEU A 89 8.02 2.08 11.43
CA LEU A 89 6.64 2.04 11.90
C LEU A 89 6.54 2.87 13.18
N ARG A 90 5.86 4.02 13.11
CA ARG A 90 5.56 4.85 14.28
C ARG A 90 4.20 4.46 14.86
N PHE A 91 4.19 3.99 16.10
CA PHE A 91 2.96 3.94 16.90
C PHE A 91 2.83 5.27 17.66
N GLY A 92 1.81 6.07 17.34
CA GLY A 92 1.67 7.40 17.91
C GLY A 92 0.45 8.15 17.37
N GLY A 93 0.26 9.39 17.77
CA GLY A 93 -0.95 10.17 17.46
C GLY A 93 -1.49 10.85 18.71
N THR A 94 -2.66 11.49 18.63
CA THR A 94 -3.23 12.24 19.76
C THR A 94 -3.40 11.38 21.02
N LYS A 95 -3.77 10.10 20.86
CA LYS A 95 -4.02 9.21 21.99
C LYS A 95 -2.75 8.85 22.79
N THR A 96 -1.55 9.09 22.24
CA THR A 96 -0.28 8.74 22.88
C THR A 96 -0.19 9.30 24.31
N ASP A 97 -0.62 10.54 24.52
CA ASP A 97 -0.56 11.23 25.81
C ASP A 97 -1.63 10.75 26.82
N PHE A 98 -2.53 9.85 26.40
CA PHE A 98 -3.64 9.31 27.19
C PHE A 98 -3.56 7.78 27.35
N LEU A 99 -2.49 7.15 26.85
CA LEU A 99 -2.25 5.73 27.01
C LEU A 99 -1.42 5.48 28.28
N ILE A 100 -1.98 4.66 29.17
CA ILE A 100 -1.32 4.26 30.41
C ILE A 100 -0.95 2.79 30.30
N PHE A 101 0.32 2.48 30.47
CA PHE A 101 0.76 1.10 30.59
C PHE A 101 0.36 0.55 31.96
N ASP A 102 -0.45 -0.51 31.97
CA ASP A 102 -0.87 -1.22 33.17
C ASP A 102 -0.48 -2.70 33.04
N PRO A 103 0.63 -3.14 33.68
CA PRO A 103 1.09 -4.53 33.58
C PRO A 103 0.14 -5.53 34.25
N GLN A 104 -0.73 -5.08 35.16
CA GLN A 104 -1.69 -5.92 35.88
C GLN A 104 -3.04 -6.00 35.16
N LYS A 105 -3.25 -5.25 34.08
CA LYS A 105 -4.46 -5.34 33.29
C LYS A 105 -4.64 -6.75 32.75
N GLU A 106 -5.83 -7.29 32.98
CA GLU A 106 -6.22 -8.60 32.47
C GLU A 106 -6.49 -8.52 30.96
N PRO A 107 -5.95 -9.46 30.16
CA PRO A 107 -6.21 -9.49 28.73
C PRO A 107 -7.66 -9.89 28.47
N THR A 108 -8.26 -9.35 27.41
CA THR A 108 -9.59 -9.78 26.97
C THR A 108 -9.55 -11.20 26.40
N PHE A 109 -10.74 -11.74 26.09
CA PHE A 109 -10.87 -13.02 25.41
C PHE A 109 -10.12 -13.04 24.06
N GLU A 110 -10.27 -11.98 23.26
CA GLU A 110 -9.66 -11.85 21.93
C GLU A 110 -8.13 -11.85 22.01
N GLU A 111 -7.57 -11.06 22.92
CA GLU A 111 -6.13 -10.98 23.16
C GLU A 111 -5.59 -12.34 23.65
N ARG A 112 -6.27 -12.95 24.61
CA ARG A 112 -5.88 -14.25 25.18
C ARG A 112 -5.93 -15.36 24.14
N SER A 113 -7.02 -15.44 23.37
CA SER A 113 -7.21 -16.43 22.31
C SER A 113 -6.14 -16.30 21.22
N TYR A 114 -5.83 -15.06 20.80
CA TYR A 114 -4.75 -14.80 19.86
C TYR A 114 -3.40 -15.26 20.41
N TRP A 115 -3.02 -14.86 21.63
CA TRP A 115 -1.71 -15.23 22.18
C TRP A 115 -1.56 -16.73 22.42
N GLN A 116 -2.63 -17.41 22.85
CA GLN A 116 -2.64 -18.86 23.03
C GLN A 116 -2.48 -19.60 21.70
N SER A 117 -3.06 -19.12 20.61
CA SER A 117 -2.89 -19.75 19.29
C SER A 117 -1.47 -19.60 18.72
N GLN A 118 -0.66 -18.67 19.25
CA GLN A 118 0.73 -18.48 18.84
C GLN A 118 1.74 -19.35 19.61
N VAL A 119 1.32 -20.05 20.67
CA VAL A 119 2.23 -20.83 21.52
C VAL A 119 2.87 -21.95 20.69
N ASN A 120 4.18 -22.12 20.80
CA ASN A 120 4.99 -23.10 20.07
C ASN A 120 5.02 -22.94 18.53
N GLN A 121 4.64 -21.76 18.01
CA GLN A 121 4.70 -21.47 16.57
C GLN A 121 5.64 -20.30 16.24
N ASP A 122 6.22 -20.32 15.03
CA ASP A 122 6.91 -19.15 14.47
C ASP A 122 5.88 -18.11 14.04
N MET A 123 5.63 -17.14 14.93
CA MET A 123 4.68 -16.05 14.71
C MET A 123 4.89 -15.32 13.37
N CYS A 124 6.13 -15.17 12.91
CA CYS A 124 6.42 -14.45 11.68
C CYS A 124 6.08 -15.26 10.41
N LYS A 125 6.10 -16.59 10.49
CA LYS A 125 5.82 -17.48 9.36
C LYS A 125 4.37 -17.95 9.35
N SER A 126 3.89 -18.54 10.44
CA SER A 126 2.59 -19.20 10.51
C SER A 126 1.56 -18.47 11.35
N GLY A 127 1.97 -17.46 12.13
CA GLY A 127 1.07 -16.75 13.03
C GLY A 127 -0.09 -16.10 12.29
N SER A 128 -1.29 -16.36 12.78
CA SER A 128 -2.58 -15.86 12.28
C SER A 128 -3.55 -15.62 13.44
N ILE A 129 -4.59 -14.83 13.18
CA ILE A 129 -5.67 -14.55 14.13
C ILE A 129 -6.66 -15.73 14.09
N PRO A 130 -7.12 -16.26 15.24
CA PRO A 130 -8.22 -17.24 15.26
C PRO A 130 -9.45 -16.72 14.51
N SER A 131 -10.08 -17.55 13.67
CA SER A 131 -11.13 -17.10 12.75
C SER A 131 -12.36 -16.50 13.44
N ASP A 132 -12.72 -17.02 14.61
CA ASP A 132 -13.81 -16.50 15.43
C ASP A 132 -13.50 -15.10 15.99
N VAL A 133 -12.26 -14.90 16.46
CA VAL A 133 -11.77 -13.61 16.93
C VAL A 133 -11.71 -12.61 15.79
N GLU A 134 -11.15 -12.99 14.64
CA GLU A 134 -11.05 -12.12 13.47
C GLU A 134 -12.44 -11.65 13.00
N LYS A 135 -13.39 -12.59 12.86
CA LYS A 135 -14.77 -12.26 12.45
C LYS A 135 -15.45 -11.31 13.43
N ARG A 136 -15.30 -11.55 14.73
CA ARG A 136 -15.89 -10.68 15.77
C ARG A 136 -15.32 -9.27 15.69
N LEU A 137 -13.99 -9.15 15.66
CA LEU A 137 -13.33 -7.84 15.59
C LEU A 137 -13.71 -7.10 14.30
N GLN A 138 -13.81 -7.79 13.16
CA GLN A 138 -14.25 -7.18 11.90
C GLN A 138 -15.70 -6.67 11.97
N LEU A 139 -16.60 -7.37 12.65
CA LEU A 139 -17.98 -6.92 12.85
C LEU A 139 -18.07 -5.69 13.77
N GLU A 140 -17.23 -5.61 14.80
CA GLU A 140 -17.22 -4.49 15.75
C GLU A 140 -16.44 -3.27 15.22
N TRP A 141 -15.51 -3.47 14.28
CA TRP A 141 -14.59 -2.43 13.81
C TRP A 141 -15.28 -1.16 13.26
N PRO A 142 -16.32 -1.23 12.40
CA PRO A 142 -16.95 -0.01 11.89
C PRO A 142 -17.54 0.87 13.00
N PHE A 143 -18.08 0.25 14.06
CA PHE A 143 -18.58 0.99 15.21
C PHE A 143 -17.43 1.61 16.01
N GLN A 144 -16.35 0.84 16.26
CA GLN A 144 -15.16 1.36 16.92
C GLN A 144 -14.54 2.53 16.15
N GLU A 145 -14.41 2.44 14.83
CA GLU A 145 -13.87 3.49 13.98
C GLU A 145 -14.66 4.81 14.14
N GLN A 146 -16.00 4.73 14.13
CA GLN A 146 -16.85 5.91 14.37
C GLN A 146 -16.64 6.50 15.76
N LEU A 147 -16.42 5.68 16.79
CA LEU A 147 -16.10 6.17 18.14
C LEU A 147 -14.76 6.91 18.16
N LEU A 148 -13.72 6.36 17.53
CA LEU A 148 -12.39 6.97 17.46
C LEU A 148 -12.42 8.31 16.70
N LEU A 149 -13.11 8.35 15.56
CA LEU A 149 -13.28 9.57 14.76
C LEU A 149 -14.08 10.64 15.53
N ARG A 150 -15.14 10.23 16.24
CA ARG A 150 -15.92 11.14 17.08
C ARG A 150 -15.12 11.69 18.25
N GLU A 151 -14.34 10.85 18.94
CA GLU A 151 -13.46 11.29 20.04
C GLU A 151 -12.46 12.35 19.54
N GLN A 152 -11.84 12.09 18.38
CA GLN A 152 -10.90 13.01 17.73
C GLN A 152 -11.55 14.34 17.31
N TYR A 153 -12.79 14.31 16.80
CA TYR A 153 -13.53 15.52 16.44
C TYR A 153 -13.92 16.34 17.68
N GLN A 154 -14.37 15.67 18.74
CA GLN A 154 -14.81 16.33 19.98
C GLN A 154 -13.64 16.82 20.85
N LYS A 155 -12.42 16.35 20.59
CA LYS A 155 -11.21 16.65 21.39
C LYS A 155 -11.35 16.28 22.87
N LYS A 156 -12.17 15.27 23.17
CA LYS A 156 -12.45 14.80 24.53
C LYS A 156 -11.85 13.41 24.73
N PHE A 157 -10.54 13.37 24.93
CA PHE A 157 -9.79 12.12 25.06
C PHE A 157 -9.89 11.57 26.48
N LYS A 158 -10.23 10.29 26.58
CA LYS A 158 -10.18 9.55 27.86
C LYS A 158 -8.90 8.73 27.97
N ASN A 159 -8.45 8.52 29.20
CA ASN A 159 -7.34 7.61 29.47
C ASN A 159 -7.75 6.17 29.13
N SER A 160 -6.87 5.47 28.45
CA SER A 160 -7.02 4.04 28.13
C SER A 160 -5.80 3.30 28.64
N THR A 161 -6.03 2.11 29.18
CA THR A 161 -4.95 1.23 29.64
C THR A 161 -4.66 0.15 28.62
N TYR A 162 -3.40 -0.27 28.53
CA TYR A 162 -2.99 -1.45 27.78
C TYR A 162 -1.96 -2.22 28.60
N SER A 163 -1.90 -3.54 28.40
CA SER A 163 -0.92 -4.41 29.04
C SER A 163 0.08 -4.97 28.03
N SER A 164 1.19 -5.46 28.57
CA SER A 164 2.10 -6.33 27.84
C SER A 164 1.55 -7.76 27.83
N LYS A 165 2.06 -8.57 26.92
CA LYS A 165 1.86 -10.02 26.93
C LYS A 165 2.31 -10.59 28.29
N ARG A 166 1.42 -11.35 28.94
CA ARG A 166 1.78 -12.31 30.00
C ARG A 166 1.87 -13.70 29.39
#